data_AF-A0A1E3VZ09-F1
#
_entry.id   AF-A0A1E3VZ09-F1
#
_cell.length_a   1.000
_cell.length_b   1.000
_cell.length_c   1.000
_cell.angle_alpha   90.00
_cell.angle_beta   90.00
_cell.angle_gamma   90.00
#
_symmetry.space_group_name_H-M   'P 1'
#
loop_
_entity.id
_entity.type
_entity.pdbx_description
1 polymer ?
#
loop_
_entity_poly.entity_id
_entity_poly.type
_entity_poly.pdbx_seq_one_letter_code
_entity_poly.pdbx_strand_id
1 'polypeptide(L)'
;MSGFFVTGTDTEVGKTLVSAWLLTQLDGSYWKPIQAGTVPTTDSATVQRLAELPVSRVLPEAYLLPEPMAPHEAARRANIALDMEKLQLPPHDGLVVVEGAGGLMVPIASGAYMIDLADSLDLPIILVARSTLGTINHTLLSLEAIRRRGLPLAGVVISGPETPHNRAAIERFGQVEVIAEIPFLETVSRDTLKAIPPELDLLKLATVRP
;
A
#
# COMPACT_ATOMS: atom_id res chain seq x y z
N MET A 1 -4.79 15.08 -8.71
CA MET A 1 -3.56 14.30 -8.50
C MET A 1 -3.81 12.90 -9.05
N SER A 2 -2.79 12.19 -9.56
CA SER A 2 -2.94 10.81 -10.04
C SER A 2 -2.03 9.91 -9.22
N GLY A 3 -2.57 8.81 -8.69
CA GLY A 3 -1.79 7.96 -7.80
C GLY A 3 -2.63 6.94 -7.04
N PHE A 4 -1.96 6.23 -6.15
CA PHE A 4 -2.57 5.26 -5.27
C PHE A 4 -2.02 5.39 -3.86
N PHE A 5 -2.88 5.20 -2.88
CA PHE A 5 -2.47 4.91 -1.51
C PHE A 5 -2.58 3.40 -1.26
N VAL A 6 -1.44 2.73 -1.18
CA VAL A 6 -1.34 1.28 -0.93
C VAL A 6 -1.29 1.04 0.57
N THR A 7 -2.28 0.32 1.08
CA THR A 7 -2.34 -0.08 2.49
C THR A 7 -2.75 -1.54 2.62
N GLY A 8 -2.61 -2.10 3.81
CA GLY A 8 -2.86 -3.52 4.06
C GLY A 8 -4.10 -3.76 4.90
N THR A 9 -4.65 -4.96 4.80
CA THR A 9 -5.56 -5.49 5.82
C THR A 9 -4.83 -5.81 7.12
N ASP A 10 -3.50 -6.00 7.06
CA ASP A 10 -2.62 -6.30 8.19
C ASP A 10 -1.16 -5.91 7.85
N THR A 11 -0.24 -6.20 8.76
CA THR A 11 1.22 -6.19 8.53
C THR A 11 1.64 -7.41 7.70
N GLU A 12 2.73 -7.31 6.94
CA GLU A 12 3.29 -8.42 6.12
C GLU A 12 2.36 -9.04 5.06
N VAL A 13 1.26 -8.37 4.70
CA VAL A 13 0.32 -8.83 3.66
C VAL A 13 0.83 -8.68 2.22
N GLY A 14 2.04 -8.18 2.00
CA GLY A 14 2.62 -7.99 0.66
C GLY A 14 2.51 -6.58 0.08
N LYS A 15 2.29 -5.54 0.91
CA LYS A 15 2.23 -4.14 0.43
C LYS A 15 3.41 -3.75 -0.47
N THR A 16 4.64 -3.97 -0.01
CA THR A 16 5.87 -3.67 -0.75
C THR A 16 5.95 -4.39 -2.09
N LEU A 17 5.48 -5.64 -2.14
CA LEU A 17 5.40 -6.42 -3.37
C LEU A 17 4.38 -5.82 -4.35
N VAL A 18 3.20 -5.44 -3.84
CA VAL A 18 2.15 -4.79 -4.63
C VAL A 18 2.59 -3.42 -5.13
N SER A 19 3.27 -2.62 -4.29
CA SER A 19 3.85 -1.33 -4.68
C SER A 19 4.84 -1.49 -5.83
N ALA A 20 5.75 -2.48 -5.74
CA ALA A 20 6.69 -2.80 -6.80
C ALA A 20 5.96 -3.27 -8.07
N TRP A 21 4.95 -4.14 -7.94
CA TRP A 21 4.12 -4.60 -9.06
C TRP A 21 3.41 -3.43 -9.76
N LEU A 22 2.79 -2.50 -9.02
CA LEU A 22 2.17 -1.32 -9.61
C LEU A 22 3.17 -0.52 -10.46
N LEU A 23 4.41 -0.39 -9.98
CA LEU A 23 5.48 0.33 -10.68
C LEU A 23 6.16 -0.48 -11.80
N THR A 24 5.84 -1.76 -11.96
CA THR A 24 6.16 -2.49 -13.21
C THR A 24 5.07 -2.32 -14.27
N GLN A 25 3.84 -1.98 -13.86
CA GLN A 25 2.69 -1.76 -14.73
C GLN A 25 2.50 -0.28 -15.12
N LEU A 26 2.99 0.65 -14.29
CA LEU A 26 2.77 2.09 -14.42
C LEU A 26 4.07 2.87 -14.42
N ASP A 27 4.08 4.00 -15.12
CA ASP A 27 5.15 4.99 -15.03
C ASP A 27 4.83 5.97 -13.89
N GLY A 28 5.64 5.95 -12.82
CA GLY A 28 5.39 6.78 -11.65
C GLY A 28 6.53 6.79 -10.65
N SER A 29 6.31 7.51 -9.55
CA SER A 29 7.20 7.59 -8.40
C SER A 29 6.71 6.73 -7.24
N TYR A 30 7.61 6.29 -6.38
CA TYR A 30 7.32 5.60 -5.14
C TYR A 30 7.54 6.51 -3.94
N TRP A 31 6.66 6.45 -2.96
CA TRP A 31 6.90 7.10 -1.67
C TRP A 31 6.44 6.24 -0.51
N LYS A 32 7.32 6.06 0.48
CA LYS A 32 6.96 5.51 1.78
C LYS A 32 7.12 6.59 2.85
N PRO A 33 6.06 7.33 3.23
CA PRO A 33 6.17 8.43 4.18
C PRO A 33 6.77 8.00 5.53
N ILE A 34 6.39 6.83 6.02
CA ILE A 34 6.83 6.29 7.30
C ILE A 34 7.43 4.90 7.08
N GLN A 35 8.74 4.78 7.21
CA GLN A 35 9.45 3.51 7.25
C GLN A 35 9.64 3.08 8.70
N ALA A 36 9.20 1.87 9.04
CA ALA A 36 9.48 1.24 10.33
C ALA A 36 10.25 -0.05 10.09
N GLY A 37 11.44 -0.16 10.68
CA GLY A 37 12.41 -1.20 10.36
C GLY A 37 13.25 -0.83 9.14
N THR A 38 14.57 -0.85 9.28
CA THR A 38 15.52 -0.52 8.20
C THR A 38 16.49 -1.66 7.88
N VAL A 39 16.43 -2.76 8.64
CA VAL A 39 17.32 -3.92 8.53
C VAL A 39 16.47 -5.14 8.12
N PRO A 40 16.88 -5.92 7.10
CA PRO A 40 18.11 -5.78 6.31
C PRO A 40 18.04 -4.68 5.24
N THR A 41 16.86 -4.17 4.93
CA THR A 41 16.63 -3.14 3.90
C THR A 41 15.36 -2.36 4.20
N THR A 42 15.17 -1.20 3.58
CA THR A 42 13.90 -0.47 3.55
C THR A 42 12.97 -0.99 2.45
N ASP A 43 11.70 -0.63 2.54
CA ASP A 43 10.72 -0.92 1.50
C ASP A 43 10.99 -0.10 0.24
N SER A 44 11.42 1.16 0.38
CA SER A 44 11.88 1.99 -0.74
C SER A 44 12.99 1.33 -1.54
N ALA A 45 14.02 0.79 -0.87
CA ALA A 45 15.09 0.06 -1.53
C ALA A 45 14.60 -1.25 -2.17
N THR A 46 13.63 -1.91 -1.54
CA THR A 46 13.02 -3.14 -2.09
C THR A 46 12.22 -2.85 -3.36
N VAL A 47 11.34 -1.84 -3.34
CA VAL A 47 10.54 -1.41 -4.50
C VAL A 47 11.46 -0.92 -5.62
N GLN A 48 12.45 -0.10 -5.29
CA GLN A 48 13.44 0.35 -6.26
C GLN A 48 14.10 -0.82 -7.00
N ARG A 49 14.58 -1.82 -6.25
CA ARG A 49 15.22 -3.00 -6.82
C ARG A 49 14.25 -3.86 -7.65
N LEU A 50 13.05 -4.10 -7.15
CA LEU A 50 12.08 -5.00 -7.78
C LEU A 50 11.41 -4.39 -9.01
N ALA A 51 11.15 -3.09 -9.01
CA ALA A 51 10.59 -2.38 -10.16
C ALA A 51 11.67 -1.83 -11.10
N GLU A 52 12.95 -1.96 -10.73
CA GLU A 52 14.10 -1.27 -11.36
C GLU A 52 13.84 0.23 -11.54
N LEU A 53 13.32 0.84 -10.46
CA LEU A 53 12.94 2.24 -10.47
C LEU A 53 14.19 3.13 -10.41
N PRO A 54 14.29 4.19 -11.24
CA PRO A 54 15.34 5.19 -11.08
C PRO A 54 15.33 5.79 -9.66
N VAL A 55 16.52 6.03 -9.10
CA VAL A 55 16.66 6.66 -7.75
C VAL A 55 15.86 7.96 -7.66
N SER A 56 15.83 8.76 -8.72
CA SER A 56 15.10 10.03 -8.77
C SER A 56 13.57 9.90 -8.65
N ARG A 57 13.02 8.69 -8.80
CA ARG A 57 11.60 8.38 -8.66
C ARG A 57 11.28 7.69 -7.34
N VAL A 58 12.26 7.50 -6.46
CA VAL A 58 12.05 7.09 -5.07
C VAL A 58 12.08 8.35 -4.22
N LEU A 59 10.90 8.79 -3.77
CA LEU A 59 10.77 9.99 -2.95
C LEU A 59 11.28 9.69 -1.52
N PRO A 60 11.95 10.66 -0.87
CA PRO A 60 12.56 10.46 0.45
C PRO A 60 11.48 10.21 1.51
N GLU A 61 11.75 9.28 2.42
CA GLU A 61 10.88 9.03 3.57
C GLU A 61 10.83 10.27 4.48
N ALA A 62 9.65 10.61 4.99
CA ALA A 62 9.52 11.69 5.97
C ALA A 62 10.03 11.24 7.35
N TYR A 63 9.83 9.95 7.68
CA TYR A 63 10.31 9.35 8.92
C TYR A 63 10.94 7.97 8.66
N LEU A 64 12.16 7.80 9.15
CA LEU A 64 12.88 6.52 9.21
C LEU A 64 12.95 6.07 10.67
N LEU A 65 12.19 5.03 11.02
CA LEU A 65 12.10 4.48 12.37
C LEU A 65 12.90 3.16 12.44
N PRO A 66 13.83 2.98 13.39
CA PRO A 66 14.75 1.83 13.39
C PRO A 66 14.07 0.46 13.57
N GLU A 67 13.02 0.40 14.40
CA GLU A 67 12.43 -0.88 14.82
C GLU A 67 11.23 -1.29 13.94
N PRO A 68 11.12 -2.57 13.54
CA PRO A 68 10.04 -3.07 12.68
C PRO A 68 8.76 -3.32 13.51
N MET A 69 8.05 -2.26 13.85
CA MET A 69 6.78 -2.31 14.58
C MET A 69 5.85 -1.18 14.19
N ALA A 70 4.67 -1.11 14.81
CA ALA A 70 3.71 -0.04 14.56
C ALA A 70 4.38 1.35 14.72
N PRO A 71 4.17 2.29 13.78
CA PRO A 71 4.83 3.60 13.77
C PRO A 71 4.83 4.33 15.10
N HIS A 72 3.69 4.40 15.79
CA HIS A 72 3.60 5.10 17.08
C HIS A 72 4.59 4.56 18.12
N GLU A 73 4.75 3.24 18.21
CA GLU A 73 5.65 2.61 19.20
C GLU A 73 7.11 2.70 18.75
N ALA A 74 7.38 2.49 17.46
CA ALA A 74 8.73 2.64 16.90
C ALA A 74 9.26 4.07 17.09
N ALA A 75 8.41 5.07 16.86
CA ALA A 75 8.73 6.47 17.07
C ALA A 75 8.92 6.81 18.55
N ARG A 76 8.04 6.28 19.44
CA ARG A 76 8.19 6.44 20.89
C ARG A 76 9.54 5.92 21.38
N ARG A 77 9.97 4.73 20.94
CA ARG A 77 11.27 4.14 21.31
C ARG A 77 12.46 4.93 20.78
N ALA A 78 12.33 5.49 19.58
CA ALA A 78 13.34 6.34 18.97
C ALA A 78 13.33 7.79 19.50
N ASN A 79 12.43 8.15 20.43
CA ASN A 79 12.18 9.53 20.86
C ASN A 79 11.88 10.50 19.70
N ILE A 80 11.16 10.00 18.70
CA ILE A 80 10.70 10.77 17.54
C ILE A 80 9.21 11.07 17.73
N ALA A 81 8.83 12.34 17.57
CA ALA A 81 7.43 12.75 17.50
C ALA A 81 6.97 12.71 16.04
N LEU A 82 6.01 11.84 15.73
CA LEU A 82 5.37 11.81 14.42
C LEU A 82 4.35 12.93 14.32
N ASP A 83 4.41 13.66 13.22
CA ASP A 83 3.59 14.81 12.91
C ASP A 83 2.99 14.67 11.51
N MET A 84 1.66 14.70 11.44
CA MET A 84 0.88 14.57 10.21
C MET A 84 1.16 15.73 9.24
N GLU A 85 1.51 16.92 9.74
CA GLU A 85 1.83 18.08 8.90
C GLU A 85 3.10 17.85 8.06
N LYS A 86 3.99 16.93 8.47
CA LYS A 86 5.18 16.55 7.70
C LYS A 86 4.93 15.40 6.71
N LEU A 87 3.74 14.80 6.73
CA LEU A 87 3.36 13.70 5.84
C LEU A 87 2.67 14.21 4.57
N GLN A 88 3.13 15.36 4.07
CA GLN A 88 2.70 15.92 2.80
C GLN A 88 3.49 15.31 1.65
N LEU A 89 2.82 15.07 0.54
CA LEU A 89 3.42 14.46 -0.63
C LEU A 89 4.58 15.33 -1.17
N PRO A 90 5.81 14.80 -1.29
CA PRO A 90 6.93 15.56 -1.83
C PRO A 90 6.69 15.96 -3.29
N PRO A 91 7.34 17.03 -3.79
CA PRO A 91 7.31 17.37 -5.22
C PRO A 91 7.76 16.18 -6.07
N HIS A 92 6.96 15.86 -7.09
CA HIS A 92 7.19 14.76 -8.01
C HIS A 92 6.47 15.03 -9.33
N ASP A 93 6.86 14.29 -10.37
CA ASP A 93 6.21 14.33 -11.68
C ASP A 93 5.32 13.10 -11.87
N GLY A 94 4.14 13.30 -12.44
CA GLY A 94 3.26 12.22 -12.88
C GLY A 94 2.54 11.48 -11.75
N LEU A 95 2.42 10.16 -11.89
CA LEU A 95 1.71 9.27 -10.97
C LEU A 95 2.58 8.94 -9.75
N VAL A 96 1.97 8.82 -8.57
CA VAL A 96 2.67 8.34 -7.36
C VAL A 96 2.01 7.11 -6.75
N VAL A 97 2.82 6.15 -6.30
CA VAL A 97 2.42 5.03 -5.45
C VAL A 97 2.91 5.33 -4.04
N VAL A 98 1.99 5.67 -3.14
CA VAL A 98 2.26 5.92 -1.73
C VAL A 98 2.01 4.66 -0.94
N GLU A 99 3.00 4.17 -0.18
CA GLU A 99 2.85 2.98 0.66
C GLU A 99 2.71 3.33 2.14
N GLY A 100 1.60 2.91 2.75
CA GLY A 100 1.38 3.02 4.18
C GLY A 100 2.15 1.99 5.01
N ALA A 101 2.23 2.22 6.32
CA ALA A 101 2.88 1.30 7.27
C ALA A 101 1.84 0.49 8.07
N GLY A 102 1.78 -0.82 7.82
CA GLY A 102 0.79 -1.71 8.45
C GLY A 102 -0.58 -1.66 7.78
N GLY A 103 -1.66 -1.67 8.56
CA GLY A 103 -3.04 -1.59 8.08
C GLY A 103 -3.74 -0.27 8.44
N LEU A 104 -5.00 -0.12 7.99
CA LEU A 104 -5.77 1.13 8.08
C LEU A 104 -5.84 1.76 9.47
N MET A 105 -6.05 0.95 10.51
CA MET A 105 -6.22 1.42 11.90
C MET A 105 -4.91 1.41 12.69
N VAL A 106 -3.76 1.29 12.03
CA VAL A 106 -2.46 1.39 12.70
C VAL A 106 -2.24 2.85 13.15
N PRO A 107 -1.96 3.09 14.45
CA PRO A 107 -1.70 4.44 14.94
C PRO A 107 -0.39 5.01 14.41
N ILE A 108 -0.44 6.26 13.96
CA ILE A 108 0.71 7.08 13.58
C ILE A 108 1.09 7.97 14.76
N ALA A 109 0.19 8.89 15.12
CA ALA A 109 0.36 9.86 16.19
C ALA A 109 -0.88 9.85 17.10
N SER A 110 -0.89 10.69 18.15
CA SER A 110 -2.02 10.73 19.08
C SER A 110 -3.29 11.15 18.34
N GLY A 111 -4.27 10.25 18.27
CA GLY A 111 -5.54 10.46 17.57
C GLY A 111 -5.48 10.37 16.04
N ALA A 112 -4.34 10.00 15.45
CA ALA A 112 -4.18 9.86 13.99
C ALA A 112 -3.75 8.44 13.59
N TYR A 113 -4.42 7.90 12.58
CA TYR A 113 -4.25 6.55 12.07
C TYR A 113 -3.83 6.55 10.60
N MET A 114 -3.36 5.40 10.10
CA MET A 114 -2.97 5.25 8.69
C MET A 114 -4.08 5.61 7.70
N ILE A 115 -5.34 5.35 8.05
CA ILE A 115 -6.50 5.74 7.25
C ILE A 115 -6.70 7.26 7.19
N ASP A 116 -6.28 8.02 8.20
CA ASP A 116 -6.36 9.48 8.19
C ASP A 116 -5.22 10.08 7.34
N LEU A 117 -4.09 9.40 7.25
CA LEU A 117 -3.06 9.73 6.26
C LEU A 117 -3.57 9.49 4.83
N ALA A 118 -4.23 8.37 4.59
CA ALA A 118 -4.85 8.08 3.29
C ALA A 118 -5.87 9.15 2.89
N ASP A 119 -6.71 9.58 3.84
CA ASP A 119 -7.67 10.69 3.68
C ASP A 119 -6.97 12.00 3.33
N SER A 120 -5.95 12.38 4.09
CA SER A 120 -5.23 13.66 3.87
C SER A 120 -4.53 13.77 2.51
N LEU A 121 -4.16 12.64 1.91
CA LEU A 121 -3.50 12.61 0.60
C LEU A 121 -4.50 12.55 -0.56
N ASP A 122 -5.77 12.27 -0.29
CA ASP A 122 -6.86 12.16 -1.27
C ASP A 122 -6.47 11.33 -2.51
N LEU A 123 -5.90 10.15 -2.26
CA LEU A 123 -5.52 9.18 -3.31
C LEU A 123 -6.43 7.95 -3.26
N PRO A 124 -6.84 7.39 -4.42
CA PRO A 124 -7.54 6.12 -4.47
C PRO A 124 -6.78 5.01 -3.72
N ILE A 125 -7.47 4.33 -2.80
CA ILE A 125 -6.88 3.29 -1.97
C ILE A 125 -6.80 1.98 -2.74
N ILE A 126 -5.63 1.36 -2.75
CA ILE A 126 -5.46 -0.05 -3.07
C ILE A 126 -5.28 -0.80 -1.75
N LEU A 127 -6.25 -1.66 -1.42
CA LEU A 127 -6.22 -2.48 -0.23
C LEU A 127 -5.56 -3.83 -0.53
N VAL A 128 -4.42 -4.09 0.10
CA VAL A 128 -3.68 -5.35 -0.05
C VAL A 128 -4.16 -6.35 1.00
N ALA A 129 -4.64 -7.50 0.53
CA ALA A 129 -5.12 -8.59 1.37
C ALA A 129 -4.23 -9.83 1.17
N ARG A 130 -3.82 -10.49 2.25
CA ARG A 130 -3.16 -11.80 2.16
C ARG A 130 -4.15 -12.87 1.69
N SER A 131 -3.69 -13.96 1.07
CA SER A 131 -4.59 -15.04 0.60
C SER A 131 -4.93 -16.12 1.65
N THR A 132 -4.47 -15.97 2.89
CA THR A 132 -4.63 -16.99 3.94
C THR A 132 -5.92 -16.85 4.76
N LEU A 133 -6.21 -17.85 5.60
CA LEU A 133 -7.39 -17.88 6.47
C LEU A 133 -7.55 -16.57 7.28
N GLY A 134 -8.79 -16.09 7.38
CA GLY A 134 -9.15 -14.82 8.01
C GLY A 134 -9.17 -13.62 7.06
N THR A 135 -8.64 -13.76 5.84
CA THR A 135 -8.56 -12.65 4.86
C THR A 135 -9.91 -12.02 4.52
N ILE A 136 -10.97 -12.83 4.40
CA ILE A 136 -12.32 -12.32 4.11
C ILE A 136 -12.74 -11.33 5.21
N ASN A 137 -12.65 -11.73 6.48
CA ASN A 137 -13.02 -10.86 7.61
C ASN A 137 -12.19 -9.57 7.64
N HIS A 138 -10.86 -9.67 7.55
CA HIS A 138 -10.00 -8.48 7.60
C HIS A 138 -10.24 -7.54 6.42
N THR A 139 -10.49 -8.09 5.24
CA THR A 139 -10.81 -7.31 4.05
C THR A 139 -12.15 -6.60 4.22
N LEU A 140 -13.22 -7.30 4.62
CA LEU A 140 -14.54 -6.70 4.79
C LEU A 140 -14.56 -5.59 5.87
N LEU A 141 -13.89 -5.81 7.01
CA LEU A 141 -13.74 -4.78 8.05
C LEU A 141 -12.97 -3.55 7.55
N SER A 142 -11.93 -3.78 6.74
CA SER A 142 -11.15 -2.70 6.12
C SER A 142 -11.97 -1.90 5.12
N LEU A 143 -12.74 -2.59 4.26
CA LEU A 143 -13.65 -1.95 3.30
C LEU A 143 -14.74 -1.15 4.00
N GLU A 144 -15.28 -1.65 5.12
CA GLU A 144 -16.25 -0.90 5.93
C GLU A 144 -15.63 0.39 6.49
N ALA A 145 -14.40 0.34 7.02
CA ALA A 145 -13.71 1.50 7.55
C ALA A 145 -13.41 2.57 6.49
N ILE A 146 -13.01 2.15 5.28
CA ILE A 146 -12.80 3.02 4.10
C ILE A 146 -14.11 3.70 3.71
N ARG A 147 -15.18 2.93 3.52
CA ARG A 147 -16.49 3.44 3.09
C ARG A 147 -17.13 4.37 4.10
N ARG A 148 -17.04 4.06 5.39
CA ARG A 148 -17.57 4.91 6.46
C ARG A 148 -16.95 6.32 6.47
N ARG A 149 -15.73 6.46 5.95
CA ARG A 149 -15.03 7.74 5.79
C ARG A 149 -15.21 8.37 4.40
N GLY A 150 -15.91 7.69 3.48
CA GLY A 150 -16.11 8.18 2.12
C GLY A 150 -14.84 8.22 1.27
N LEU A 151 -13.80 7.46 1.64
CA LEU A 151 -12.52 7.51 0.94
C LEU A 151 -12.58 6.82 -0.42
N PRO A 152 -11.87 7.34 -1.44
CA PRO A 152 -11.82 6.72 -2.75
C PRO A 152 -11.16 5.34 -2.66
N LEU A 153 -11.81 4.31 -3.19
CA LEU A 153 -11.32 2.94 -3.23
C LEU A 153 -11.11 2.53 -4.69
N ALA A 154 -9.87 2.23 -5.07
CA ALA A 154 -9.54 1.69 -6.38
C ALA A 154 -9.89 0.20 -6.49
N GLY A 155 -9.65 -0.57 -5.42
CA GLY A 155 -9.96 -2.00 -5.37
C GLY A 155 -9.07 -2.76 -4.39
N VAL A 156 -9.10 -4.09 -4.51
CA VAL A 156 -8.31 -5.01 -3.67
C VAL A 156 -7.24 -5.71 -4.51
N VAL A 157 -6.04 -5.88 -3.98
CA VAL A 157 -5.04 -6.81 -4.52
C VAL A 157 -4.83 -7.94 -3.52
N ILE A 158 -4.98 -9.18 -3.97
CA ILE A 158 -4.75 -10.36 -3.13
C ILE A 158 -3.32 -10.84 -3.34
N SER A 159 -2.57 -11.04 -2.26
CA SER A 159 -1.17 -11.47 -2.30
C SER A 159 -0.98 -12.79 -1.55
N GLY A 160 -0.40 -13.78 -2.23
CA GLY A 160 -0.11 -15.11 -1.69
C GLY A 160 -0.67 -16.24 -2.55
N PRO A 161 -0.58 -17.50 -2.10
CA PRO A 161 -1.07 -18.66 -2.86
C PRO A 161 -2.52 -18.50 -3.35
N GLU A 162 -2.79 -18.97 -4.57
CA GLU A 162 -4.13 -18.90 -5.17
C GLU A 162 -5.18 -19.58 -4.28
N THR A 163 -6.27 -18.86 -4.00
CA THR A 163 -7.39 -19.36 -3.20
C THR A 163 -8.71 -18.86 -3.78
N PRO A 164 -9.26 -19.54 -4.80
CA PRO A 164 -10.41 -19.04 -5.58
C PRO A 164 -11.64 -18.64 -4.74
N HIS A 165 -11.87 -19.31 -3.61
CA HIS A 165 -13.00 -19.00 -2.72
C HIS A 165 -12.86 -17.65 -2.01
N ASN A 166 -11.64 -17.18 -1.74
CA ASN A 166 -11.41 -15.90 -1.05
C ASN A 166 -11.77 -14.73 -1.97
N ARG A 167 -11.30 -14.75 -3.22
CA ARG A 167 -11.64 -13.75 -4.22
C ARG A 167 -13.15 -13.60 -4.39
N ALA A 168 -13.83 -14.69 -4.70
CA ALA A 168 -15.28 -14.66 -4.93
C ALA A 168 -16.06 -14.12 -3.73
N ALA A 169 -15.62 -14.45 -2.50
CA ALA A 169 -16.22 -13.91 -1.28
C ALA A 169 -15.94 -12.41 -1.10
N ILE A 170 -14.71 -11.95 -1.33
CA ILE A 170 -14.33 -10.54 -1.24
C ILE A 170 -15.09 -9.71 -2.27
N GLU A 171 -15.20 -10.16 -3.52
CA GLU A 171 -15.95 -9.43 -4.55
C GLU A 171 -17.44 -9.36 -4.21
N ARG A 172 -18.04 -10.51 -3.86
CA ARG A 172 -19.48 -10.60 -3.58
C ARG A 172 -19.90 -9.85 -2.32
N PHE A 173 -19.25 -10.15 -1.19
CA PHE A 173 -19.64 -9.60 0.12
C PHE A 173 -19.00 -8.24 0.37
N GLY A 174 -17.82 -8.02 -0.20
CA GLY A 174 -17.11 -6.76 -0.13
C GLY A 174 -17.59 -5.76 -1.15
N GLN A 175 -18.36 -6.14 -2.18
CA GLN A 175 -18.86 -5.24 -3.23
C GLN A 175 -17.73 -4.39 -3.82
N VAL A 176 -16.61 -5.04 -4.13
CA VAL A 176 -15.38 -4.42 -4.61
C VAL A 176 -14.80 -5.30 -5.71
N GLU A 177 -14.09 -4.72 -6.65
CA GLU A 177 -13.37 -5.48 -7.67
C GLU A 177 -11.96 -5.82 -7.18
N VAL A 178 -11.52 -7.05 -7.45
CA VAL A 178 -10.13 -7.46 -7.26
C VAL A 178 -9.35 -7.01 -8.50
N ILE A 179 -8.34 -6.16 -8.29
CA ILE A 179 -7.48 -5.60 -9.34
C ILE A 179 -6.54 -6.68 -9.89
N ALA A 180 -6.00 -7.51 -9.00
CA ALA A 180 -5.10 -8.61 -9.33
C ALA A 180 -4.96 -9.59 -8.16
N GLU A 181 -4.60 -10.83 -8.49
CA GLU A 181 -4.07 -11.81 -7.54
C GLU A 181 -2.57 -11.99 -7.85
N ILE A 182 -1.70 -11.66 -6.90
CA ILE A 182 -0.26 -11.89 -7.00
C ILE A 182 0.04 -13.21 -6.29
N PRO A 183 0.31 -14.30 -7.04
CA PRO A 183 0.53 -15.61 -6.45
C PRO A 183 1.85 -15.66 -5.67
N PHE A 184 2.09 -16.76 -4.97
CA PHE A 184 3.43 -17.04 -4.46
C PHE A 184 4.41 -17.19 -5.63
N LEU A 185 5.45 -16.36 -5.65
CA LEU A 185 6.50 -16.38 -6.66
C LEU A 185 7.75 -17.04 -6.09
N GLU A 186 8.21 -18.13 -6.71
CA GLU A 186 9.48 -18.78 -6.34
C GLU A 186 10.67 -17.83 -6.46
N THR A 187 10.63 -16.95 -7.46
CA THR A 187 11.61 -15.87 -7.66
C THR A 187 10.86 -14.57 -7.87
N VAL A 188 11.22 -13.54 -7.09
CA VAL A 188 10.63 -12.19 -7.22
C VAL A 188 11.60 -11.28 -7.97
N SER A 189 11.28 -10.97 -9.22
CA SER A 189 11.99 -10.04 -10.09
C SER A 189 11.04 -9.08 -10.80
N ARG A 190 11.59 -8.06 -11.48
CA ARG A 190 10.80 -7.15 -12.31
C ARG A 190 9.99 -7.91 -13.36
N ASP A 191 10.61 -8.86 -14.05
CA ASP A 191 9.96 -9.62 -15.11
C ASP A 191 8.81 -10.48 -14.57
N THR A 192 9.01 -11.16 -13.43
CA THR A 192 7.93 -11.97 -12.83
C THR A 192 6.76 -11.11 -12.37
N LEU A 193 7.02 -9.91 -11.85
CA LEU A 193 5.96 -8.97 -11.46
C LEU A 193 5.27 -8.39 -12.70
N LYS A 194 6.03 -8.00 -13.72
CA LYS A 194 5.50 -7.44 -14.96
C LYS A 194 4.61 -8.43 -15.71
N ALA A 195 4.92 -9.72 -15.61
CA ALA A 195 4.14 -10.80 -16.23
C ALA A 195 2.74 -11.01 -15.62
N ILE A 196 2.43 -10.39 -14.47
CA ILE A 196 1.10 -10.43 -13.84
C ILE A 196 0.30 -9.21 -14.31
N PRO A 197 -0.58 -9.34 -15.32
CA PRO A 197 -1.36 -8.21 -15.80
C PRO A 197 -2.41 -7.80 -14.76
N PRO A 198 -2.70 -6.49 -14.61
CA PRO A 198 -3.89 -6.08 -13.87
C PRO A 198 -5.15 -6.50 -14.62
N GLU A 199 -6.18 -6.92 -13.90
CA GLU A 199 -7.50 -7.25 -14.47
C GLU A 199 -8.35 -5.99 -14.72
N LEU A 200 -7.96 -4.86 -14.14
CA LEU A 200 -8.61 -3.56 -14.26
C LEU A 200 -7.66 -2.50 -14.84
N ASP A 201 -8.23 -1.46 -15.44
CA ASP A 201 -7.48 -0.34 -16.00
C ASP A 201 -6.92 0.57 -14.89
N LEU A 202 -5.66 0.33 -14.52
CA LEU A 202 -4.99 1.07 -13.46
C LEU A 202 -4.95 2.59 -13.71
N LEU A 203 -4.82 3.05 -14.96
CA LEU A 203 -4.78 4.49 -15.23
C LEU A 203 -6.14 5.16 -14.97
N LYS A 204 -7.25 4.46 -15.25
CA LYS A 204 -8.59 4.94 -14.87
C LYS A 204 -8.81 4.93 -13.37
N LEU A 205 -8.26 3.95 -12.66
CA LEU A 205 -8.39 3.84 -11.21
C LEU A 205 -7.53 4.87 -10.44
N ALA A 206 -6.43 5.35 -11.03
CA ALA A 206 -5.48 6.27 -10.40
C ALA A 206 -5.99 7.71 -10.24
N THR A 207 -7.13 8.05 -10.85
CA THR A 207 -7.73 9.38 -10.76
C THR A 207 -8.92 9.37 -9.81
N VAL A 208 -8.93 10.29 -8.83
CA VAL A 208 -10.12 10.60 -8.04
C VAL A 208 -11.20 11.10 -9.01
N ARG A 209 -12.38 10.49 -9.00
CA ARG A 209 -13.50 11.00 -9.81
C ARG A 209 -13.80 12.44 -9.36
N PRO A 210 -14.02 13.39 -10.30
CA PRO A 210 -14.36 14.77 -9.98
C PRO A 210 -15.66 14.89 -9.18
#